data_AF-A0A7C2XDA9-F1
#
_entry.id   AF-A0A7C2XDA9-F1
#
_cell.length_a   1.000
_cell.length_b   1.000
_cell.length_c   1.000
_cell.angle_alpha   90.00
_cell.angle_beta   90.00
_cell.angle_gamma   90.00
#
_symmetry.space_group_name_H-M   'P 1'
#
loop_
_entity.id
_entity.type
_entity.pdbx_description
1 polymer ?
#
loop_
_entity_poly.entity_id
_entity_poly.type
_entity_poly.pdbx_seq_one_letter_code
_entity_poly.pdbx_strand_id
1 'polypeptide(L)'
;MTKRIRAVYRDGALHPAEPLDLPDGTVVWLDITPLTPEERLEEATRLYEGLSDEEVAEIERAILEPRQLMREFFDRLSVEGSEEKR
;
A
#
# COMPACT_ATOMS: atom_id res chain seq x y z
N MET A 1 21.70 13.25 -19.05
CA MET A 1 21.29 11.83 -18.96
C MET A 1 19.93 11.78 -18.32
N THR A 2 18.99 11.03 -18.88
CA THR A 2 17.63 10.88 -18.35
C THR A 2 17.62 9.69 -17.40
N LYS A 3 17.24 9.89 -16.12
CA LYS A 3 17.13 8.84 -15.11
C LYS A 3 15.65 8.63 -14.79
N ARG A 4 15.15 7.40 -14.91
CA ARG A 4 13.81 7.04 -14.44
C ARG A 4 13.86 6.84 -12.93
N ILE A 5 12.98 7.53 -12.21
CA ILE A 5 12.90 7.48 -10.74
C ILE A 5 11.52 6.99 -10.37
N ARG A 6 11.44 6.09 -9.38
CA ARG A 6 10.16 5.67 -8.81
C ARG A 6 9.64 6.73 -7.85
N ALA A 7 8.37 7.09 -7.98
CA ALA A 7 7.71 8.03 -7.09
C ALA A 7 6.28 7.58 -6.77
N VAL A 8 5.79 7.95 -5.60
CA VAL A 8 4.42 7.76 -5.14
C VAL A 8 3.70 9.10 -5.20
N TYR A 9 2.56 9.14 -5.87
CA TYR A 9 1.69 10.31 -5.84
C TYR A 9 0.80 10.25 -4.61
N ARG A 10 0.96 11.21 -3.69
CA ARG A 10 0.16 11.31 -2.46
C ARG A 10 -0.05 12.78 -2.10
N ASP A 11 -1.28 13.12 -1.74
CA ASP A 11 -1.68 14.46 -1.28
C ASP A 11 -1.35 15.58 -2.28
N GLY A 12 -1.46 15.30 -3.58
CA GLY A 12 -1.20 16.29 -4.64
C GLY A 12 0.27 16.47 -5.01
N ALA A 13 1.18 15.69 -4.42
CA ALA A 13 2.62 15.79 -4.67
C ALA A 13 3.23 14.42 -5.05
N LEU A 14 4.30 14.45 -5.85
CA LEU A 14 5.13 13.29 -6.16
C LEU A 14 6.23 13.17 -5.11
N HIS A 15 6.25 12.03 -4.41
CA HIS A 15 7.25 11.69 -3.40
C HIS A 15 8.16 10.60 -3.95
N PRO A 16 9.46 10.82 -4.11
CA PRO A 16 10.35 9.78 -4.61
C PRO A 16 10.39 8.61 -3.60
N ALA A 17 10.37 7.38 -4.12
CA ALA A 17 10.39 6.17 -3.30
C ALA A 17 11.78 5.92 -2.66
N GLU A 18 12.83 6.50 -3.24
CA GLU A 18 14.21 6.47 -2.77
C GLU A 18 14.77 7.89 -2.71
N PRO A 19 15.71 8.19 -1.79
CA PRO A 19 16.36 9.50 -1.73
C PRO A 19 17.04 9.87 -3.05
N LEU A 20 16.88 11.13 -3.45
CA LEU A 20 17.54 11.68 -4.62
C LEU A 20 18.76 12.48 -4.21
N ASP A 21 19.92 12.09 -4.72
CA ASP A 21 21.16 12.86 -4.61
C ASP A 21 21.16 13.95 -5.69
N LEU A 22 20.36 14.99 -5.45
CA LEU A 22 20.25 16.17 -6.31
C LEU A 22 20.51 17.43 -5.47
N PRO A 23 21.24 18.42 -6.00
CA PRO A 23 21.43 19.69 -5.31
C PRO A 23 20.11 20.40 -5.01
N ASP A 24 20.04 21.12 -3.90
CA ASP A 24 18.89 21.96 -3.56
C ASP A 24 18.58 22.98 -4.66
N GLY A 25 17.30 23.16 -4.96
CA GLY A 25 16.82 24.06 -6.01
C GLY A 25 16.94 23.52 -7.44
N THR A 26 17.35 22.26 -7.62
CA THR A 26 17.37 21.61 -8.94
C THR A 26 15.96 21.52 -9.52
N VAL A 27 15.76 22.11 -10.70
CA VAL A 27 14.53 21.98 -11.49
C VAL A 27 14.66 20.77 -12.42
N VAL A 28 13.66 19.90 -12.42
CA VAL A 28 13.64 18.68 -13.24
C VAL A 28 12.38 18.60 -14.10
N TRP A 29 12.49 17.93 -15.24
CA TRP A 29 11.35 17.49 -16.03
C TRP A 29 10.95 16.07 -15.63
N LEU A 30 9.64 15.80 -15.55
CA LEU A 30 9.10 14.52 -15.13
C LEU A 30 8.23 13.93 -16.25
N ASP A 31 8.51 12.68 -16.61
CA ASP A 31 7.62 11.86 -17.42
C ASP A 31 6.78 10.97 -16.50
N ILE A 32 5.46 11.16 -16.52
CA ILE A 32 4.54 10.41 -15.67
C ILE A 32 3.97 9.25 -16.48
N THR A 33 4.24 8.03 -16.03
CA THR A 33 3.62 6.81 -16.57
C THR A 33 2.94 6.06 -15.43
N PRO A 34 1.60 5.97 -15.41
CA PRO A 34 0.90 5.17 -14.42
C PRO A 34 1.25 3.69 -14.60
N LEU A 35 1.49 2.97 -13.50
CA LEU A 35 1.67 1.52 -13.54
C LEU A 35 0.36 0.83 -13.89
N THR A 36 0.43 -0.20 -14.72
CA THR A 36 -0.69 -1.09 -15.01
C THR A 36 -1.05 -1.95 -13.79
N PRO A 37 -2.27 -2.52 -13.72
CA PRO A 37 -2.61 -3.48 -12.68
C PRO A 37 -1.63 -4.65 -12.58
N GLU A 38 -1.15 -5.15 -13.72
CA GLU A 38 -0.20 -6.26 -13.82
C GLU A 38 1.17 -5.87 -13.26
N GLU A 39 1.69 -4.69 -13.61
CA GLU A 39 2.94 -4.18 -13.06
C GLU A 39 2.86 -3.94 -11.55
N ARG A 40 1.69 -3.50 -11.06
CA ARG A 40 1.44 -3.36 -9.62
C ARG A 40 1.42 -4.70 -8.91
N LEU A 41 0.87 -5.74 -9.55
CA LEU A 41 0.84 -7.09 -9.00
C LEU A 41 2.26 -7.68 -8.93
N GLU A 42 3.03 -7.56 -10.00
CA GLU A 42 4.42 -8.04 -10.05
C GLU A 42 5.29 -7.38 -8.96
N GLU A 43 5.15 -6.07 -8.78
CA GLU A 43 5.81 -5.33 -7.70
C GLU A 43 5.40 -5.81 -6.30
N ALA A 44 4.13 -6.15 -6.09
CA ALA A 44 3.68 -6.71 -4.83
C ALA A 44 4.23 -8.12 -4.59
N THR A 45 4.37 -8.93 -5.64
CA THR A 45 4.96 -10.27 -5.55
C THR A 45 6.42 -10.23 -5.11
N ARG A 46 7.18 -9.21 -5.51
CA ARG A 46 8.58 -9.01 -5.05
C ARG A 46 8.72 -8.87 -3.54
N LEU A 47 7.69 -8.38 -2.84
CA LEU A 47 7.74 -8.30 -1.37
C LEU A 47 7.77 -9.67 -0.70
N TYR A 48 7.29 -10.71 -1.40
CA TYR A 48 7.28 -12.09 -0.92
C TYR A 48 8.43 -12.93 -1.51
N GLU A 49 9.23 -12.37 -2.42
CA GLU A 49 10.36 -13.08 -3.01
C GLU A 49 11.41 -13.41 -1.94
N GLY A 50 11.80 -14.68 -1.87
CA GLY A 50 12.80 -15.18 -0.91
C GLY A 50 12.26 -15.48 0.49
N LEU A 51 10.97 -15.24 0.74
CA LEU A 51 10.29 -15.71 1.95
C LEU A 51 9.86 -17.17 1.79
N SER A 52 9.90 -17.90 2.90
CA SER A 52 9.31 -19.23 3.00
C SER A 52 7.78 -19.14 3.09
N ASP A 53 7.09 -20.22 2.71
CA ASP A 53 5.62 -20.30 2.80
C ASP A 53 5.10 -20.01 4.22
N GLU A 54 5.88 -20.35 5.26
CA GLU A 54 5.56 -20.05 6.66
C GLU A 54 5.65 -18.56 6.98
N GLU A 55 6.69 -17.87 6.50
CA GLU A 55 6.85 -16.41 6.67
C GLU A 55 5.77 -15.63 5.90
N VAL A 56 5.41 -16.10 4.69
CA VAL A 56 4.27 -15.55 3.94
C VAL A 56 2.98 -15.71 4.72
N ALA A 57 2.72 -16.90 5.27
CA ALA A 57 1.51 -17.18 6.05
C ALA A 57 1.43 -16.34 7.34
N GLU A 58 2.55 -16.06 8.00
CA GLU A 58 2.57 -15.14 9.15
C GLU A 58 2.22 -13.70 8.76
N ILE A 59 2.77 -13.20 7.66
CA ILE A 59 2.45 -11.86 7.14
C ILE A 59 0.96 -11.77 6.78
N GLU A 60 0.43 -12.78 6.09
CA GLU A 60 -0.98 -12.83 5.72
C GLU A 60 -1.90 -12.84 6.95
N ARG A 61 -1.56 -13.61 7.99
CA ARG A 61 -2.30 -13.59 9.28
C ARG A 61 -2.26 -12.22 9.93
N ALA A 62 -1.08 -11.59 10.00
CA ALA A 62 -0.92 -10.28 10.61
C ALA A 62 -1.74 -9.18 9.89
N ILE A 63 -1.99 -9.32 8.59
CA ILE A 63 -2.83 -8.40 7.80
C ILE A 63 -4.32 -8.73 7.93
N LEU A 64 -4.68 -10.01 7.99
CA LEU A 64 -6.07 -10.48 8.03
C LEU A 64 -6.72 -10.39 9.42
N GLU A 65 -5.99 -10.67 10.50
CA GLU A 65 -6.53 -10.63 11.87
C GLU A 65 -7.09 -9.26 12.27
N PRO A 66 -6.38 -8.13 12.05
CA PRO A 66 -6.93 -6.80 12.34
C PRO A 66 -8.18 -6.48 11.51
N ARG A 67 -8.24 -7.00 10.27
CA ARG A 67 -9.39 -6.82 9.37
C ARG A 67 -10.61 -7.62 9.81
N GLN A 68 -10.42 -8.85 10.28
CA GLN A 68 -11.49 -9.67 10.84
C GLN A 68 -12.01 -9.08 12.14
N LEU A 69 -11.12 -8.71 13.07
CA LEU A 69 -11.49 -8.05 14.33
C LEU A 69 -12.30 -6.77 14.10
N MET A 70 -11.88 -5.92 13.16
CA MET A 70 -12.62 -4.71 12.80
C MET A 70 -14.00 -5.04 12.22
N ARG A 71 -14.10 -6.03 11.32
CA ARG A 71 -15.38 -6.43 10.72
C ARG A 71 -16.36 -6.97 11.79
N GLU A 72 -15.90 -7.86 12.65
CA GLU A 72 -16.71 -8.43 13.74
C GLU A 72 -17.17 -7.35 14.74
N PHE A 73 -16.30 -6.38 15.05
CA PHE A 73 -16.66 -5.24 15.89
C PHE A 73 -17.80 -4.39 15.28
N PHE A 74 -17.73 -4.08 13.98
CA PHE A 74 -18.77 -3.33 13.28
C PHE A 74 -20.08 -4.12 13.13
N ASP A 75 -19.99 -5.42 12.89
CA ASP A 75 -21.17 -6.29 12.82
C ASP A 75 -21.89 -6.35 14.18
N ARG A 76 -21.15 -6.45 15.29
CA ARG A 76 -21.71 -6.43 16.64
C ARG A 76 -22.40 -5.10 16.99
N LEU A 77 -21.80 -3.97 16.62
CA LEU A 77 -22.42 -2.65 16.81
C LEU A 77 -23.71 -2.46 15.99
N SER A 78 -23.79 -3.11 14.82
CA SER A 78 -24.99 -3.06 13.96
C SER A 78 -26.16 -3.89 14.51
N VAL A 79 -25.87 -4.94 15.29
CA VAL A 79 -26.89 -5.77 15.97
C VAL A 79 -27.43 -5.07 17.22
N GLU A 80 -26.58 -4.43 18.02
CA GLU A 80 -27.01 -3.76 19.26
C GLU A 80 -27.88 -2.51 19.00
N GLY A 81 -27.73 -1.83 17.86
CA GLY A 81 -28.59 -0.70 17.47
C GLY A 81 -30.02 -1.10 17.05
N SER A 82 -30.32 -2.40 16.96
CA SER A 82 -31.62 -2.93 16.48
C SER A 82 -32.56 -3.37 17.61
N GLU A 83 -32.08 -3.50 18.84
CA GLU A 83 -32.90 -3.94 19.99
C GLU A 83 -33.53 -2.78 20.80
N GLU A 84 -33.12 -1.53 20.57
CA GLU A 84 -33.64 -0.36 21.32
C GLU A 84 -34.91 0.28 20.72
N LYS A 85 -35.67 -0.48 19.93
CA LYS A 85 -37.00 -0.08 19.41
C LYS A 85 -38.02 -1.23 19.44
N ARG A 86 -38.31 -1.77 20.62
CA ARG A 86 -39.55 -2.52 20.86
C ARG A 86 -40.27 -2.03 22.11
#